data_AF-A0A165E6G3-F1
#
_entry.id   AF-A0A165E6G3-F1
#
_cell.length_a   1.000
_cell.length_b   1.000
_cell.length_c   1.000
_cell.angle_alpha   90.00
_cell.angle_beta   90.00
_cell.angle_gamma   90.00
#
_symmetry.space_group_name_H-M   'P 1'
#
loop_
_entity.id
_entity.type
_entity.pdbx_description
1 polymer ?
#
loop_
_entity_poly.entity_id
_entity_poly.type
_entity_poly.pdbx_seq_one_letter_code
_entity_poly.pdbx_strand_id
1 'polypeptide(L)'
;KERTVLQKHCDFFDPDGDGVIWPWDTFFGFWVLGYALPICIFAVFAIHGPFSWPTQPRFPLPDLFWRIYIDRITAAKHGSDSGSYDREGGFDQTAFDKMFQANAKMRPDALTGKELFHLIRRNRVVYDPFGWVAGLFEWVSVWLLFWPGDNLFRKSDIKKLYDGTLFYETAYSQKMKGR
;
A
#
# COMPACT_ATOMS: atom_id res chain seq x y z
N LYS A 1 3.77 -14.08 -17.76
CA LYS A 1 2.69 -13.06 -17.77
C LYS A 1 3.32 -11.77 -17.25
N GLU A 2 3.04 -10.61 -17.84
CA GLU A 2 3.56 -9.34 -17.30
C GLU A 2 2.88 -9.05 -15.96
N ARG A 3 3.63 -8.53 -14.96
CA ARG A 3 3.10 -8.14 -13.65
C ARG A 3 2.20 -6.90 -13.80
N THR A 4 1.03 -6.91 -13.17
CA THR A 4 0.15 -5.73 -13.08
C THR A 4 0.77 -4.66 -12.18
N VAL A 5 0.21 -3.45 -12.16
CA VAL A 5 0.77 -2.35 -11.35
C VAL A 5 0.67 -2.68 -9.85
N LEU A 6 -0.45 -3.27 -9.42
CA LEU A 6 -0.61 -3.78 -8.05
C LEU A 6 0.40 -4.90 -7.72
N GLN A 7 0.74 -5.76 -8.67
CA GLN A 7 1.78 -6.77 -8.46
C GLN A 7 3.15 -6.10 -8.30
N LYS A 8 3.49 -5.15 -9.18
CA LYS A 8 4.74 -4.36 -9.08
C LYS A 8 4.89 -3.62 -7.74
N HIS A 9 3.79 -3.11 -7.19
CA HIS A 9 3.76 -2.55 -5.84
C HIS A 9 4.22 -3.56 -4.77
N CYS A 10 3.78 -4.80 -4.88
CA CYS A 10 4.13 -5.88 -3.96
C CYS A 10 5.57 -6.38 -4.13
N ASP A 11 6.16 -6.25 -5.31
CA ASP A 11 7.51 -6.75 -5.63
C ASP A 11 8.59 -6.19 -4.71
N PHE A 12 8.40 -4.98 -4.18
CA PHE A 12 9.32 -4.40 -3.20
C PHE A 12 9.46 -5.27 -1.94
N PHE A 13 8.40 -5.99 -1.57
CA PHE A 13 8.32 -6.87 -0.42
C PHE A 13 8.62 -8.34 -0.76
N ASP A 14 9.08 -8.64 -1.98
CA ASP A 14 9.45 -9.98 -2.47
C ASP A 14 10.93 -9.97 -2.91
N PRO A 15 11.88 -9.94 -1.94
CA PRO A 15 13.28 -9.65 -2.24
C PRO A 15 14.00 -10.79 -2.99
N ASP A 16 13.52 -12.03 -2.88
CA ASP A 16 14.05 -13.18 -3.63
C ASP A 16 13.30 -13.45 -4.94
N GLY A 17 12.16 -12.78 -5.16
CA GLY A 17 11.46 -12.75 -6.43
C GLY A 17 10.69 -14.04 -6.75
N ASP A 18 10.36 -14.83 -5.73
CA ASP A 18 9.64 -16.10 -5.91
C ASP A 18 8.11 -15.89 -6.05
N GLY A 19 7.64 -14.65 -5.87
CA GLY A 19 6.23 -14.27 -5.94
C GLY A 19 5.47 -14.53 -4.63
N VAL A 20 6.17 -14.80 -3.54
CA VAL A 20 5.62 -15.14 -2.23
C VAL A 20 6.20 -14.21 -1.16
N ILE A 21 5.34 -13.38 -0.58
CA ILE A 21 5.74 -12.51 0.53
C ILE A 21 5.53 -13.28 1.83
N TRP A 22 6.61 -13.51 2.57
CA TRP A 22 6.58 -14.05 3.91
C TRP A 22 6.44 -12.96 4.97
N PRO A 23 5.97 -13.32 6.18
CA PRO A 23 5.89 -12.38 7.29
C PRO A 23 7.18 -11.58 7.55
N TRP A 24 8.35 -12.20 7.40
CA TRP A 24 9.63 -11.51 7.58
C TRP A 24 9.97 -10.56 6.43
N ASP A 25 9.51 -10.82 5.20
CA ASP A 25 9.76 -9.91 4.08
C ASP A 25 9.02 -8.59 4.28
N THR A 26 7.77 -8.64 4.77
CA THR A 26 7.04 -7.45 5.20
C THR A 26 7.76 -6.72 6.34
N PHE A 27 8.24 -7.45 7.35
CA PHE A 27 8.99 -6.84 8.45
C PHE A 27 10.22 -6.08 7.96
N PHE A 28 11.07 -6.72 7.14
CA PHE A 28 12.28 -6.11 6.62
C PHE A 28 11.97 -5.02 5.59
N GLY A 29 10.94 -5.17 4.77
CA GLY A 29 10.46 -4.14 3.85
C GLY A 29 10.08 -2.85 4.59
N PHE A 30 9.28 -2.93 5.65
CA PHE A 30 9.00 -1.77 6.50
C PHE A 30 10.27 -1.25 7.21
N TRP A 31 11.15 -2.13 7.65
CA TRP A 31 12.40 -1.73 8.31
C TRP A 31 13.26 -0.86 7.39
N VAL A 32 13.52 -1.29 6.16
CA VAL A 32 14.36 -0.55 5.19
C VAL A 32 13.70 0.74 4.71
N LEU A 33 12.38 0.85 4.78
CA LEU A 33 11.64 2.09 4.49
C LEU A 33 11.78 3.16 5.57
N GLY A 34 12.35 2.84 6.73
CA GLY A 34 12.55 3.81 7.81
C GLY A 34 11.54 3.74 8.95
N TYR A 35 10.58 2.81 8.91
CA TYR A 35 9.57 2.69 9.97
C TYR A 35 10.20 2.27 11.32
N ALA A 36 9.57 2.67 12.42
CA ALA A 36 9.99 2.28 13.76
C ALA A 36 9.66 0.79 14.03
N LEU A 37 10.45 0.13 14.88
CA LEU A 37 10.28 -1.30 15.20
C LEU A 37 8.83 -1.70 15.55
N PRO A 38 8.06 -0.97 16.38
CA PRO A 38 6.68 -1.32 16.67
C PRO A 38 5.78 -1.31 15.43
N ILE A 39 6.04 -0.41 14.47
CA ILE A 39 5.28 -0.32 13.22
C ILE A 39 5.61 -1.50 12.32
N CYS A 40 6.89 -1.90 12.21
CA CYS A 40 7.29 -3.08 11.45
C CYS A 40 6.59 -4.35 11.97
N ILE A 41 6.56 -4.55 13.28
CA ILE A 41 5.87 -5.69 13.90
C ILE A 41 4.36 -5.63 13.61
N PHE A 42 3.74 -4.47 13.82
CA PHE A 42 2.32 -4.27 13.56
C PHE A 42 1.94 -4.55 12.10
N ALA A 43 2.75 -4.08 11.14
CA ALA A 43 2.52 -4.25 9.71
C ALA A 43 2.44 -5.73 9.32
N VAL A 44 3.27 -6.59 9.93
CA VAL A 44 3.22 -8.05 9.68
C VAL A 44 1.81 -8.59 9.97
N PHE A 45 1.26 -8.30 11.14
CA PHE A 45 -0.08 -8.78 11.51
C PHE A 45 -1.18 -8.12 10.67
N ALA A 46 -1.07 -6.80 10.43
CA ALA A 46 -2.05 -6.02 9.68
C ALA A 46 -2.15 -6.43 8.21
N ILE A 47 -1.04 -6.89 7.60
CA ILE A 47 -0.98 -7.29 6.19
C ILE A 47 -1.21 -8.80 6.02
N HIS A 48 -0.48 -9.63 6.76
CA HIS A 48 -0.55 -11.08 6.59
C HIS A 48 -1.81 -11.72 7.17
N GLY A 49 -2.36 -11.15 8.25
CA GLY A 49 -3.60 -11.60 8.86
C GLY A 49 -4.77 -11.63 7.86
N PRO A 50 -5.10 -10.51 7.19
CA PRO A 50 -6.19 -10.50 6.23
C PRO A 50 -5.82 -11.01 4.82
N PHE A 51 -4.57 -10.90 4.37
CA PHE A 51 -4.23 -11.17 2.95
C PHE A 51 -3.73 -12.58 2.66
N SER A 52 -3.26 -13.33 3.66
CA SER A 52 -2.80 -14.71 3.43
C SER A 52 -3.93 -15.64 2.95
N TRP A 53 -5.12 -15.52 3.55
CA TRP A 53 -6.27 -16.34 3.19
C TRP A 53 -6.84 -16.10 1.78
N PRO A 54 -7.10 -14.85 1.31
CA PRO A 54 -7.63 -14.63 -0.03
C PRO A 54 -6.60 -14.93 -1.13
N THR A 55 -5.31 -14.83 -0.84
CA THR A 55 -4.25 -15.05 -1.85
C THR A 55 -3.76 -16.49 -1.92
N GLN A 56 -4.10 -17.36 -0.96
CA GLN A 56 -3.58 -18.72 -0.93
C GLN A 56 -4.00 -19.60 -2.13
N PRO A 57 -3.09 -20.47 -2.63
CA PRO A 57 -3.32 -21.22 -3.85
C PRO A 57 -4.38 -22.32 -3.71
N ARG A 58 -4.46 -22.94 -2.52
CA ARG A 58 -5.26 -24.14 -2.23
C ARG A 58 -6.50 -23.82 -1.38
N PHE A 59 -7.28 -22.86 -1.85
CA PHE A 59 -8.49 -22.43 -1.15
C PHE A 59 -9.46 -23.60 -0.91
N PRO A 60 -9.99 -23.84 0.31
CA PRO A 60 -9.90 -23.03 1.53
C PRO A 60 -8.97 -23.62 2.62
N LEU A 61 -7.78 -24.16 2.31
CA LEU A 61 -6.86 -24.66 3.34
C LEU A 61 -6.02 -23.52 3.92
N PRO A 62 -5.97 -23.28 5.24
CA PRO A 62 -5.21 -22.17 5.79
C PRO A 62 -3.71 -22.36 5.53
N ASP A 63 -3.05 -21.29 5.08
CA ASP A 63 -1.60 -21.25 5.03
C ASP A 63 -1.06 -20.96 6.42
N LEU A 64 -0.56 -21.99 7.12
CA LEU A 64 -0.06 -21.86 8.49
C LEU A 64 1.19 -20.95 8.61
N PHE A 65 1.82 -20.61 7.49
CA PHE A 65 2.94 -19.67 7.44
C PHE A 65 2.52 -18.23 7.10
N TRP A 66 1.21 -17.99 6.91
CA TRP A 66 0.63 -16.70 6.57
C TRP A 66 1.25 -16.02 5.34
N ARG A 67 1.67 -16.80 4.34
CA ARG A 67 2.26 -16.28 3.11
C ARG A 67 1.23 -15.54 2.26
N ILE A 68 1.68 -14.54 1.52
CA ILE A 68 0.88 -13.81 0.54
C ILE A 68 1.41 -14.13 -0.86
N TYR A 69 0.52 -14.51 -1.77
CA TYR A 69 0.90 -14.88 -3.13
C TYR A 69 0.57 -13.73 -4.10
N ILE A 70 1.62 -13.13 -4.70
CA ILE A 70 1.51 -11.92 -5.53
C ILE A 70 0.66 -12.15 -6.78
N ASP A 71 0.70 -13.36 -7.35
CA ASP A 71 -0.11 -13.73 -8.51
C ASP A 71 -1.63 -13.60 -8.27
N ARG A 72 -2.06 -13.66 -7.01
CA ARG A 72 -3.45 -13.64 -6.56
C ARG A 72 -3.80 -12.40 -5.72
N ILE A 73 -2.90 -11.42 -5.63
CA ILE A 73 -3.07 -10.24 -4.78
C ILE A 73 -4.30 -9.38 -5.11
N THR A 74 -4.81 -9.47 -6.35
CA THR A 74 -6.06 -8.78 -6.74
C THR A 74 -7.26 -9.22 -5.90
N ALA A 75 -7.24 -10.43 -5.33
CA ALA A 75 -8.26 -10.92 -4.40
C ALA A 75 -8.22 -10.23 -3.02
N ALA A 76 -7.12 -9.54 -2.67
CA ALA A 76 -6.95 -8.83 -1.41
C ALA A 76 -7.42 -7.37 -1.43
N LYS A 77 -7.90 -6.89 -2.59
CA LYS A 77 -8.48 -5.53 -2.71
C LYS A 77 -9.75 -5.39 -1.89
N HIS A 78 -10.00 -4.19 -1.38
CA HIS A 78 -11.22 -3.85 -0.63
C HIS A 78 -11.96 -2.66 -1.24
N GLY A 79 -13.25 -2.53 -0.94
CA GLY A 79 -14.13 -1.52 -1.56
C GLY A 79 -13.84 -0.08 -1.15
N SER A 80 -13.17 0.13 -0.02
CA SER A 80 -12.87 1.45 0.54
C SER A 80 -11.46 1.96 0.23
N ASP A 81 -10.81 1.38 -0.80
CA ASP A 81 -9.49 1.80 -1.27
C ASP A 81 -9.55 3.16 -2.02
N SER A 82 -8.46 3.56 -2.66
CA SER A 82 -8.41 4.82 -3.42
C SER A 82 -9.22 4.79 -4.73
N GLY A 83 -9.58 3.59 -5.21
CA GLY A 83 -10.16 3.34 -6.53
C GLY A 83 -9.18 3.48 -7.70
N SER A 84 -7.87 3.62 -7.46
CA SER A 84 -6.87 3.87 -8.51
C SER A 84 -6.25 2.61 -9.10
N TYR A 85 -6.51 1.45 -8.49
CA TYR A 85 -6.32 0.17 -9.15
C TYR A 85 -7.65 -0.28 -9.78
N ASP A 86 -7.63 -0.70 -11.04
CA ASP A 86 -8.78 -1.36 -11.66
C ASP A 86 -9.01 -2.76 -11.06
N ARG A 87 -10.06 -3.46 -11.49
CA ARG A 87 -10.43 -4.77 -10.97
C ARG A 87 -9.35 -5.85 -11.17
N GLU A 88 -8.49 -5.68 -12.16
CA GLU A 88 -7.42 -6.62 -12.52
C GLU A 88 -6.07 -6.23 -11.88
N GLY A 89 -6.03 -5.12 -11.12
CA GLY A 89 -4.81 -4.61 -10.49
C GLY A 89 -3.95 -3.74 -11.42
N GLY A 90 -4.47 -3.36 -12.59
CA GLY A 90 -3.90 -2.30 -13.41
C GLY A 90 -4.11 -0.92 -12.79
N PHE A 91 -3.37 0.08 -13.27
CA PHE A 91 -3.47 1.45 -12.76
C PHE A 91 -4.47 2.26 -13.60
N ASP A 92 -5.55 2.72 -12.97
CA ASP A 92 -6.53 3.62 -13.59
C ASP A 92 -6.10 5.08 -13.38
N GLN A 93 -5.41 5.61 -14.39
CA GLN A 93 -4.96 7.01 -14.44
C GLN A 93 -6.15 7.99 -14.30
N THR A 94 -7.32 7.66 -14.87
CA THR A 94 -8.49 8.55 -14.82
C THR A 94 -9.06 8.61 -13.42
N ALA A 95 -9.19 7.46 -12.74
CA ALA A 95 -9.65 7.41 -11.35
C ALA A 95 -8.67 8.13 -10.41
N PHE A 96 -7.37 7.92 -10.61
CA PHE A 96 -6.31 8.62 -9.88
C PHE A 96 -6.39 10.14 -10.04
N ASP A 97 -6.56 10.64 -11.27
CA ASP A 97 -6.67 12.08 -11.53
C ASP A 97 -7.92 12.68 -10.91
N LYS A 98 -9.06 11.98 -10.99
CA LYS A 98 -10.31 12.37 -10.33
C LYS A 98 -10.18 12.40 -8.82
N MET A 99 -9.45 11.45 -8.23
CA MET A 99 -9.18 11.42 -6.79
C MET A 99 -8.47 12.72 -6.36
N PHE A 100 -7.41 13.14 -7.06
CA PHE A 100 -6.72 14.39 -6.74
C PHE A 100 -7.61 15.61 -6.99
N GLN A 101 -8.27 15.71 -8.14
CA GLN A 101 -9.14 16.84 -8.48
C GLN A 101 -10.25 17.05 -7.42
N ALA A 102 -10.78 15.96 -6.89
CA ALA A 102 -11.88 16.01 -5.94
C ALA A 102 -11.43 16.37 -4.50
N ASN A 103 -10.18 16.08 -4.11
CA ASN A 103 -9.74 16.22 -2.72
C ASN A 103 -8.65 17.29 -2.51
N ALA A 104 -7.84 17.61 -3.53
CA ALA A 104 -6.73 18.56 -3.44
C ALA A 104 -7.23 20.00 -3.67
N LYS A 105 -7.80 20.62 -2.63
CA LYS A 105 -8.42 21.95 -2.66
C LYS A 105 -7.42 23.07 -2.38
N MET A 106 -6.42 22.82 -1.56
CA MET A 106 -5.39 23.79 -1.21
C MET A 106 -4.35 23.95 -2.33
N ARG A 107 -3.99 22.83 -2.98
CA ARG A 107 -2.97 22.75 -4.01
C ARG A 107 -3.40 21.74 -5.08
N PRO A 108 -3.49 22.11 -6.38
CA PRO A 108 -3.94 21.17 -7.41
C PRO A 108 -3.07 19.92 -7.55
N ASP A 109 -1.81 20.01 -7.14
CA ASP A 109 -0.76 19.01 -7.30
C ASP A 109 -0.41 18.22 -6.03
N ALA A 110 -1.07 18.49 -4.89
CA ALA A 110 -0.77 17.81 -3.62
C ALA A 110 -1.96 17.78 -2.67
N LEU A 111 -2.08 16.71 -1.88
CA LEU A 111 -3.00 16.67 -0.74
C LEU A 111 -2.27 17.17 0.50
N THR A 112 -2.90 18.03 1.28
CA THR A 112 -2.49 18.24 2.68
C THR A 112 -2.86 17.02 3.52
N GLY A 113 -2.25 16.84 4.69
CA GLY A 113 -2.67 15.78 5.62
C GLY A 113 -4.17 15.82 5.97
N LYS A 114 -4.76 17.02 6.09
CA LYS A 114 -6.21 17.17 6.32
C LYS A 114 -7.05 16.64 5.14
N GLU A 115 -6.62 16.93 3.91
CA GLU A 115 -7.29 16.46 2.69
C GLU A 115 -7.08 14.95 2.49
N LEU A 116 -5.93 14.41 2.88
CA LEU A 116 -5.68 12.97 2.93
C LEU A 116 -6.67 12.28 3.88
N PHE A 117 -6.85 12.81 5.10
CA PHE A 117 -7.82 12.29 6.05
C PHE A 117 -9.28 12.48 5.62
N HIS A 118 -9.56 13.47 4.77
CA HIS A 118 -10.87 13.62 4.13
C HIS A 118 -11.09 12.54 3.06
N LEU A 119 -10.08 12.26 2.23
CA LEU A 119 -10.09 11.18 1.24
C LEU A 119 -10.41 9.82 1.89
N ILE A 120 -9.71 9.45 2.97
CA ILE A 120 -9.96 8.20 3.70
C ILE A 120 -11.43 8.07 4.13
N ARG A 121 -11.99 9.14 4.72
CA ARG A 121 -13.37 9.13 5.22
C ARG A 121 -14.39 9.04 4.11
N ARG A 122 -14.13 9.71 2.98
CA ARG A 122 -15.00 9.79 1.82
C ARG A 122 -15.07 8.45 1.08
N ASN A 123 -13.98 7.70 1.01
CA ASN A 123 -13.91 6.45 0.24
C ASN A 123 -14.57 5.25 0.94
N ARG A 124 -15.04 5.40 2.19
CA ARG A 124 -15.70 4.30 2.92
C ARG A 124 -16.97 3.82 2.23
N VAL A 125 -17.04 2.51 2.00
CA VAL A 125 -18.24 1.82 1.48
C VAL A 125 -19.03 1.20 2.62
N VAL A 126 -20.37 1.31 2.61
CA VAL A 126 -21.26 0.93 3.72
C VAL A 126 -21.02 -0.50 4.26
N TYR A 127 -20.77 -1.48 3.37
CA TYR A 127 -20.59 -2.88 3.73
C TYR A 127 -19.13 -3.34 3.64
N ASP A 128 -18.19 -2.47 4.01
CA ASP A 128 -16.76 -2.76 3.96
C ASP A 128 -16.01 -2.29 5.24
N PRO A 129 -16.39 -2.80 6.43
CA PRO A 129 -15.73 -2.42 7.69
C PRO A 129 -14.24 -2.79 7.70
N PHE A 130 -13.87 -3.86 7.01
CA PHE A 130 -12.47 -4.23 6.79
C PHE A 130 -11.74 -3.15 6.01
N GLY A 131 -12.24 -2.75 4.85
CA GLY A 131 -11.62 -1.70 4.04
C GLY A 131 -11.58 -0.33 4.70
N TRP A 132 -12.46 -0.03 5.66
CA TRP A 132 -12.35 1.21 6.45
C TRP A 132 -11.07 1.25 7.28
N VAL A 133 -10.75 0.12 7.93
CA VAL A 133 -9.55 0.00 8.77
C VAL A 133 -8.31 -0.15 7.89
N ALA A 134 -8.38 -0.97 6.84
CA ALA A 134 -7.29 -1.16 5.89
C ALA A 134 -6.94 0.16 5.17
N GLY A 135 -7.91 0.89 4.64
CA GLY A 135 -7.67 2.19 4.01
C GLY A 135 -7.10 3.23 4.98
N LEU A 136 -7.52 3.23 6.25
CA LEU A 136 -6.88 4.07 7.27
C LEU A 136 -5.41 3.67 7.48
N PHE A 137 -5.13 2.37 7.61
CA PHE A 137 -3.77 1.85 7.77
C PHE A 137 -2.87 2.18 6.58
N GLU A 138 -3.35 2.00 5.34
CA GLU A 138 -2.62 2.30 4.11
C GLU A 138 -2.19 3.78 4.09
N TRP A 139 -3.16 4.70 4.24
CA TRP A 139 -2.87 6.13 4.15
C TRP A 139 -2.10 6.69 5.36
N VAL A 140 -2.26 6.11 6.55
CA VAL A 140 -1.42 6.48 7.71
C VAL A 140 0.00 5.96 7.55
N SER A 141 0.19 4.76 6.99
CA SER A 141 1.52 4.23 6.63
C SER A 141 2.21 5.18 5.65
N VAL A 142 1.51 5.65 4.62
CA VAL A 142 2.02 6.67 3.69
C VAL A 142 2.32 7.98 4.43
N TRP A 143 1.44 8.45 5.30
CA TRP A 143 1.66 9.68 6.09
C TRP A 143 2.96 9.61 6.90
N LEU A 144 3.22 8.46 7.54
CA LEU A 144 4.45 8.20 8.29
C LEU A 144 5.68 8.05 7.40
N LEU A 145 5.54 7.54 6.17
CA LEU A 145 6.66 7.43 5.21
C LEU A 145 7.25 8.80 4.85
N PHE A 146 6.39 9.81 4.73
CA PHE A 146 6.79 11.19 4.45
C PHE A 146 7.15 11.99 5.72
N TRP A 147 7.05 11.41 6.91
CA TRP A 147 7.37 12.08 8.17
C TRP A 147 8.85 11.94 8.56
N PRO A 148 9.50 13.00 9.09
CA PRO A 148 9.03 14.38 9.17
C PRO A 148 9.15 15.07 7.81
N GLY A 149 8.11 15.79 7.41
CA GLY A 149 8.05 16.48 6.12
C GLY A 149 7.10 17.68 6.17
N ASP A 150 6.84 18.28 5.01
CA ASP A 150 5.95 19.45 4.87
C ASP A 150 4.45 19.10 4.94
N ASN A 151 4.11 17.83 5.21
CA ASN A 151 2.74 17.31 5.25
C ASN A 151 1.97 17.52 3.94
N LEU A 152 2.70 17.54 2.80
CA LEU A 152 2.16 17.59 1.44
C LEU A 152 2.44 16.28 0.69
N PHE A 153 1.36 15.61 0.31
CA PHE A 153 1.36 14.37 -0.46
C PHE A 153 1.24 14.72 -1.94
N ARG A 154 2.39 14.95 -2.58
CA ARG A 154 2.47 15.36 -3.99
C ARG A 154 1.94 14.26 -4.90
N LYS A 155 1.18 14.65 -5.90
CA LYS A 155 0.58 13.75 -6.88
C LYS A 155 1.61 12.87 -7.58
N SER A 156 2.79 13.42 -7.89
CA SER A 156 3.91 12.65 -8.46
C SER A 156 4.35 11.51 -7.56
N ASP A 157 4.49 11.77 -6.25
CA ASP A 157 5.05 10.81 -5.31
C ASP A 157 4.01 9.74 -4.97
N ILE A 158 2.74 10.14 -4.80
CA ILE A 158 1.64 9.18 -4.63
C ILE A 158 1.45 8.33 -5.88
N LYS A 159 1.67 8.85 -7.09
CA LYS A 159 1.63 8.04 -8.30
C LYS A 159 2.68 6.92 -8.29
N LYS A 160 3.92 7.22 -7.86
CA LYS A 160 5.00 6.23 -7.69
C LYS A 160 4.74 5.21 -6.57
N LEU A 161 3.80 5.48 -5.66
CA LEU A 161 3.40 4.50 -4.66
C LEU A 161 2.68 3.31 -5.34
N TYR A 162 1.87 3.55 -6.38
CA TYR A 162 1.06 2.51 -7.01
C TYR A 162 1.87 1.45 -7.75
N ASP A 163 3.05 1.77 -8.28
CA ASP A 163 3.93 0.77 -8.90
C ASP A 163 5.10 0.35 -8.00
N GLY A 164 5.13 0.85 -6.76
CA GLY A 164 6.17 0.56 -5.78
C GLY A 164 7.46 1.36 -5.95
N THR A 165 7.61 2.18 -7.01
CA THR A 165 8.84 2.95 -7.26
C THR A 165 9.24 3.83 -6.08
N LEU A 166 8.24 4.43 -5.39
CA LEU A 166 8.48 5.26 -4.21
C LEU A 166 9.18 4.49 -3.08
N PHE A 167 8.90 3.20 -2.92
CA PHE A 167 9.52 2.37 -1.89
C PHE A 167 11.01 2.19 -2.12
N TYR A 168 11.41 1.91 -3.36
CA TYR A 168 12.82 1.81 -3.73
C TYR A 168 13.56 3.13 -3.54
N GLU A 169 12.97 4.26 -3.96
CA GLU A 169 13.54 5.61 -3.75
C GLU A 169 13.70 5.92 -2.26
N THR A 170 12.73 5.54 -1.45
CA THR A 170 12.74 5.76 0.00
C THR A 170 13.78 4.87 0.69
N ALA A 171 13.80 3.57 0.39
CA ALA A 171 14.77 2.63 0.94
C ALA A 171 16.21 3.03 0.60
N TYR A 172 16.46 3.47 -0.64
CA TYR A 172 17.75 4.04 -1.03
C TYR A 172 18.10 5.28 -0.19
N SER A 173 17.14 6.19 -0.02
CA SER A 173 17.34 7.40 0.79
C SER A 173 17.62 7.09 2.27
N GLN A 174 16.97 6.07 2.84
CA GLN A 174 17.21 5.63 4.22
C GLN A 174 18.59 4.98 4.37
N LYS A 175 19.00 4.15 3.42
CA LYS A 175 20.34 3.58 3.37
C LYS A 175 21.42 4.67 3.36
N MET A 176 21.22 5.73 2.58
CA MET A 176 22.14 6.88 2.54
C MET A 176 22.18 7.67 3.85
N LYS A 177 21.15 7.56 4.71
CA LYS A 177 21.10 8.15 6.06
C LYS A 177 21.71 7.22 7.13
N GLY A 178 22.23 6.06 6.74
CA GLY A 178 22.88 5.11 7.66
C GLY A 178 21.92 4.17 8.37
N ARG A 179 20.70 4.01 7.87
CA ARG A 179 19.82 2.90 8.25
C ARG A 179 20.16 1.63 7.48
#